data_AF-A0AAN5BQM0-F1
#
_entry.id   AF-A0AAN5BQM0-F1
#
_cell.length_a   1.000
_cell.length_b   1.000
_cell.length_c   1.000
_cell.angle_alpha   90.00
_cell.angle_beta   90.00
_cell.angle_gamma   90.00
#
_symmetry.space_group_name_H-M   'P 1'
#
loop_
_entity.id
_entity.type
_entity.pdbx_description
1 polymer ?
#
loop_
_entity_poly.entity_id
_entity_poly.type
_entity_poly.pdbx_seq_one_letter_code
_entity_poly.pdbx_strand_id
1 'polypeptide(L)'
;MLEIPAFLQMIDYVHSASDLSQKSKRLSRVCDVYLSLYRRLQSWYEAYQRDYPSKLHWEQPSRFHTVHAIPSERVHSTCIYFPDFESGHIHLLYWTSHVLLFSNLGMLYPSCLPNTQEDTQPPFPPFPCGVQEMHDMAVNIARSVEYFIQPKTVALGACVISFPTAVAFGYFEYFNLPECDWFRQIFAYTRKFGIDVGDFLEAMPSETNLEFVMC
;
A
#
# COMPACT_ATOMS: atom_id res chain seq x y z
N MET A 1 -7.78 -0.65 -17.74
CA MET A 1 -6.56 -0.70 -16.93
C MET A 1 -6.35 -2.15 -16.50
N LEU A 2 -5.65 -2.95 -17.30
CA LEU A 2 -5.47 -4.41 -17.07
C LEU A 2 -4.03 -4.77 -16.67
N GLU A 3 -3.15 -3.78 -16.58
CA GLU A 3 -1.70 -4.01 -16.51
C GLU A 3 -1.23 -4.39 -15.10
N ILE A 4 -1.80 -3.77 -14.05
CA ILE A 4 -1.50 -4.15 -12.66
C ILE A 4 -2.01 -5.58 -12.37
N PRO A 5 -3.27 -5.94 -12.67
CA PRO A 5 -3.71 -7.33 -12.52
C PRO A 5 -2.87 -8.34 -13.30
N ALA A 6 -2.49 -8.02 -14.55
CA ALA A 6 -1.63 -8.88 -15.35
C ALA A 6 -0.22 -9.04 -14.76
N PHE A 7 0.31 -7.99 -14.13
CA PHE A 7 1.58 -8.04 -13.41
C PHE A 7 1.49 -8.92 -12.16
N LEU A 8 0.41 -8.80 -11.37
CA LEU A 8 0.20 -9.66 -10.20
C LEU A 8 0.07 -11.14 -10.60
N GLN A 9 -0.71 -11.45 -11.65
CA GLN A 9 -0.79 -12.80 -12.20
C GLN A 9 0.57 -13.34 -12.66
N MET A 10 1.44 -12.47 -13.20
CA MET A 10 2.79 -12.86 -13.58
C MET A 10 3.62 -13.22 -12.34
N ILE A 11 3.49 -12.46 -11.25
CA ILE A 11 4.14 -12.76 -9.97
C ILE A 11 3.68 -14.11 -9.43
N ASP A 12 2.37 -14.35 -9.37
CA ASP A 12 1.78 -15.61 -8.86
C ASP A 12 2.27 -16.83 -9.67
N TYR A 13 2.37 -16.66 -10.99
CA TYR A 13 2.89 -17.68 -11.88
C TYR A 13 4.38 -17.99 -11.65
N VAL A 14 5.20 -17.00 -11.27
CA VAL A 14 6.60 -17.25 -10.89
C VAL A 14 6.66 -17.88 -9.49
N HIS A 15 5.85 -17.39 -8.55
CA HIS A 15 5.85 -17.87 -7.17
C HIS A 15 5.47 -19.35 -7.08
N SER A 16 4.47 -19.79 -7.85
CA SER A 16 4.00 -21.18 -7.92
C SER A 16 4.93 -22.17 -8.64
N ALA A 17 5.99 -21.70 -9.32
CA ALA A 17 6.91 -22.59 -10.02
C ALA A 17 7.74 -23.43 -9.04
N SER A 18 7.91 -24.74 -9.27
CA SER A 18 8.65 -25.62 -8.34
C SER A 18 10.18 -25.54 -8.48
N ASP A 19 10.67 -25.07 -9.63
CA ASP A 19 12.10 -25.03 -9.96
C ASP A 19 12.70 -23.63 -9.74
N LEU A 20 13.63 -23.53 -8.80
CA LEU A 20 14.36 -22.29 -8.48
C LEU A 20 15.10 -21.69 -9.69
N SER A 21 15.63 -22.52 -10.59
CA SER A 21 16.29 -22.08 -11.82
C SER A 21 15.31 -21.38 -12.76
N GLN A 22 14.07 -21.88 -12.84
CA GLN A 22 13.01 -21.23 -13.59
C GLN A 22 12.52 -19.95 -12.93
N LYS A 23 12.38 -19.95 -11.59
CA LYS A 23 12.03 -18.73 -10.83
C LYS A 23 13.03 -17.61 -11.08
N SER A 24 14.32 -17.89 -10.89
CA SER A 24 15.39 -16.91 -11.09
C SER A 24 15.42 -16.37 -12.53
N LYS A 25 15.25 -17.23 -13.54
CA LYS A 25 15.18 -16.80 -14.95
C LYS A 25 13.97 -15.93 -15.27
N ARG A 26 12.83 -16.17 -14.61
CA ARG A 26 11.59 -15.41 -14.83
C ARG A 26 11.57 -14.10 -14.04
N LEU A 27 12.30 -14.03 -12.92
CA LEU A 27 12.41 -12.83 -12.10
C LEU A 27 12.90 -11.61 -12.89
N SER A 28 13.86 -11.78 -13.81
CA SER A 28 14.33 -10.67 -14.66
C SER A 28 13.21 -10.03 -15.46
N ARG A 29 12.35 -10.84 -16.08
CA ARG A 29 11.17 -10.37 -16.80
C ARG A 29 10.20 -9.63 -15.89
N VAL A 30 9.96 -10.14 -14.67
CA VAL A 30 9.10 -9.47 -13.69
C VAL A 30 9.68 -8.10 -13.34
N CYS A 31 10.99 -8.01 -13.08
CA CYS A 31 11.66 -6.75 -12.80
C CYS A 31 11.55 -5.75 -13.96
N ASP A 32 11.68 -6.21 -15.21
CA ASP A 32 11.53 -5.36 -16.39
C ASP A 32 10.10 -4.79 -16.52
N VAL A 33 9.08 -5.63 -16.31
CA VAL A 33 7.69 -5.19 -16.33
C VAL A 33 7.40 -4.21 -15.18
N TYR A 34 7.89 -4.53 -13.97
CA TYR A 34 7.80 -3.64 -12.82
C TYR A 34 8.38 -2.26 -13.14
N LEU A 35 9.61 -2.20 -13.65
CA LEU A 35 10.29 -0.95 -13.99
C LEU A 35 9.53 -0.13 -15.03
N SER A 36 8.97 -0.80 -16.03
CA SER A 36 8.15 -0.16 -17.06
C SER A 36 6.89 0.47 -16.46
N LEU A 37 6.16 -0.26 -15.62
CA LEU A 37 4.96 0.22 -14.93
C LEU A 37 5.29 1.36 -13.97
N TYR A 38 6.34 1.19 -13.17
CA TYR A 38 6.83 2.20 -12.24
C TYR A 38 7.08 3.54 -12.93
N ARG A 39 7.88 3.54 -14.00
CA ARG A 39 8.21 4.76 -14.75
C ARG A 39 6.98 5.40 -15.38
N ARG A 40 6.07 4.60 -15.92
CA ARG A 40 4.84 5.12 -16.54
C ARG A 40 3.90 5.75 -15.51
N LEU A 41 3.75 5.14 -14.34
CA LEU A 41 2.98 5.71 -13.23
C LEU A 41 3.61 7.01 -12.75
N GLN A 42 4.94 7.04 -12.57
CA GLN A 42 5.67 8.22 -12.18
C GLN A 42 5.49 9.36 -13.19
N SER A 43 5.75 9.11 -14.48
CA SER A 43 5.59 10.14 -15.52
C SER A 43 4.14 10.64 -15.65
N TRP A 44 3.15 9.75 -15.47
CA TRP A 44 1.75 10.14 -15.45
C TRP A 44 1.44 11.04 -14.26
N TYR A 45 1.95 10.72 -13.07
CA TYR A 45 1.70 11.50 -11.86
C TYR A 45 2.41 12.86 -11.91
N GLU A 46 3.65 12.91 -12.40
CA GLU A 46 4.36 14.17 -12.65
C GLU A 46 3.60 15.07 -13.64
N ALA A 47 3.02 14.47 -14.69
CA ALA A 47 2.16 15.20 -15.62
C ALA A 47 0.88 15.71 -14.93
N TYR A 48 0.22 14.87 -14.14
CA TYR A 48 -0.96 15.27 -13.36
C TYR A 48 -0.65 16.44 -12.41
N GLN A 49 0.47 16.39 -11.69
CA GLN A 49 0.88 17.46 -10.77
C GLN A 49 1.16 18.78 -11.50
N ARG A 50 1.81 18.71 -12.66
CA ARG A 50 2.08 19.89 -13.50
C ARG A 50 0.82 20.49 -14.08
N ASP A 51 -0.09 19.65 -14.58
CA ASP A 51 -1.29 20.08 -15.29
C ASP A 51 -2.37 20.56 -14.30
N TYR A 52 -2.33 20.09 -13.04
CA TYR A 52 -3.30 20.40 -11.99
C TYR A 52 -2.64 20.79 -10.64
N PRO A 53 -1.87 21.89 -10.58
CA PRO A 53 -1.14 22.28 -9.35
C PRO A 53 -2.06 22.64 -8.18
N SER A 54 -3.32 23.04 -8.46
CA SER A 54 -4.32 23.31 -7.42
C SER A 54 -4.95 22.06 -6.82
N LYS A 55 -4.64 20.86 -7.37
CA LYS A 55 -5.14 19.55 -6.92
C LYS A 55 -4.15 18.80 -6.03
N LEU A 56 -3.04 19.44 -5.66
CA LEU A 56 -2.03 18.87 -4.79
C LEU A 56 -2.51 18.76 -3.34
N HIS A 57 -1.95 17.78 -2.64
CA HIS A 57 -2.23 17.56 -1.22
C HIS A 57 -1.36 18.47 -0.35
N TRP A 58 -1.78 18.66 0.90
CA TRP A 58 -0.99 19.37 1.92
C TRP A 58 -1.11 18.69 3.27
N GLU A 59 -0.20 19.04 4.18
CA GLU A 59 -0.21 18.51 5.55
C GLU A 59 -0.94 19.44 6.52
N GLN A 60 -1.64 18.86 7.48
CA GLN A 60 -2.16 19.60 8.63
C GLN A 60 -2.04 18.78 9.93
N PRO A 61 -2.17 19.41 11.11
CA PRO A 61 -2.17 18.67 12.37
C PRO A 61 -3.29 17.63 12.41
N SER A 62 -2.94 16.39 12.74
CA SER A 62 -3.92 15.32 12.92
C SER A 62 -4.82 15.64 14.12
N ARG A 63 -6.11 15.34 14.05
CA ARG A 63 -7.04 15.46 15.17
C ARG A 63 -7.36 14.11 15.81
N PHE A 64 -6.88 13.02 15.22
CA PHE A 64 -7.12 11.66 15.70
C PHE A 64 -6.69 11.44 17.16
N HIS A 65 -5.51 11.94 17.54
CA HIS A 65 -4.97 11.78 18.88
C HIS A 65 -5.88 12.42 19.95
N THR A 66 -6.40 13.62 19.67
CA THR A 66 -7.28 14.37 20.59
C THR A 66 -8.63 13.70 20.77
N VAL A 67 -9.18 13.08 19.72
CA VAL A 67 -10.51 12.46 19.75
C VAL A 67 -10.46 11.06 20.38
N HIS A 68 -9.31 10.38 20.37
CA HIS A 68 -9.19 8.98 20.79
C HIS A 68 -8.28 8.71 21.98
N ALA A 69 -7.71 9.76 22.59
CA ALA A 69 -6.80 9.63 23.73
C ALA A 69 -5.65 8.65 23.46
N ILE A 70 -5.16 8.63 22.22
CA ILE A 70 -4.07 7.77 21.80
C ILE A 70 -2.74 8.44 22.20
N PRO A 71 -1.77 7.69 22.75
CA PRO A 71 -0.44 8.22 23.00
C PRO A 71 0.17 8.83 21.72
N SER A 72 0.55 10.11 21.79
CA SER A 72 1.10 10.86 20.64
C SER A 72 2.36 10.22 20.04
N GLU A 73 3.05 9.37 20.80
CA GLU A 73 4.27 8.68 20.37
C GLU A 73 4.01 7.56 19.35
N ARG A 74 2.75 7.13 19.16
CA ARG A 74 2.37 5.99 18.31
C ARG A 74 1.60 6.40 17.05
N VAL A 75 1.50 7.69 16.76
CA VAL A 75 0.69 8.25 15.66
C VAL A 75 1.43 9.42 15.01
N HIS A 76 1.29 9.57 13.70
CA HIS A 76 1.81 10.77 13.02
C HIS A 76 1.14 12.03 13.57
N SER A 77 1.96 13.04 13.88
CA SER A 77 1.48 14.36 14.34
C SER A 77 0.67 15.11 13.29
N THR A 78 0.77 14.70 12.02
CA THR A 78 0.15 15.37 10.86
C THR A 78 -0.55 14.37 9.94
N CYS A 79 -1.64 14.83 9.33
CA CYS A 79 -2.44 14.13 8.35
C CYS A 79 -2.41 14.86 6.99
N ILE A 80 -2.71 14.13 5.92
CA ILE A 80 -2.74 14.65 4.55
C ILE A 80 -4.16 15.00 4.17
N TYR A 81 -4.33 16.19 3.60
CA TYR A 81 -5.60 16.68 3.10
C TYR A 81 -5.54 16.98 1.61
N PHE A 82 -6.71 16.97 1.00
CA PHE A 82 -6.88 17.21 -0.43
C PHE A 82 -7.88 18.33 -0.71
N PRO A 83 -7.73 19.04 -1.84
CA PRO A 83 -8.64 20.13 -2.22
C PRO A 83 -10.08 19.65 -2.38
N ASP A 84 -10.24 18.41 -2.85
CA ASP A 84 -11.50 17.72 -3.02
C ASP A 84 -11.29 16.21 -3.02
N PHE A 85 -12.41 15.50 -2.91
CA PHE A 85 -12.45 14.05 -2.78
C PHE A 85 -11.89 13.32 -4.02
N GLU A 86 -12.14 13.85 -5.22
CA GLU A 86 -11.67 13.26 -6.48
C GLU A 86 -10.13 13.30 -6.56
N SER A 87 -9.56 14.46 -6.22
CA SER A 87 -8.11 14.64 -6.18
C SER A 87 -7.49 13.72 -5.15
N GLY A 88 -8.09 13.63 -3.96
CA GLY A 88 -7.65 12.68 -2.94
C GLY A 88 -7.65 11.23 -3.42
N HIS A 89 -8.71 10.82 -4.11
CA HIS A 89 -8.80 9.47 -4.68
C HIS A 89 -7.70 9.23 -5.73
N ILE A 90 -7.38 10.22 -6.57
CA ILE A 90 -6.29 10.14 -7.54
C ILE A 90 -4.93 9.92 -6.86
N HIS A 91 -4.63 10.69 -5.81
CA HIS A 91 -3.39 10.52 -5.03
C HIS A 91 -3.33 9.15 -4.36
N LEU A 92 -4.44 8.68 -3.78
CA LEU A 92 -4.53 7.34 -3.21
C LEU A 92 -4.26 6.25 -4.23
N LEU A 93 -4.87 6.33 -5.43
CA LEU A 93 -4.66 5.33 -6.48
C LEU A 93 -3.19 5.29 -6.92
N TYR A 94 -2.56 6.45 -7.04
CA TYR A 94 -1.14 6.55 -7.37
C TYR A 94 -0.26 5.85 -6.31
N TRP A 95 -0.37 6.25 -5.05
CA TRP A 95 0.42 5.65 -3.96
C TRP A 95 0.13 4.15 -3.81
N THR A 96 -1.14 3.76 -3.84
CA THR A 96 -1.54 2.35 -3.71
C THR A 96 -0.98 1.49 -4.83
N SER A 97 -0.97 2.01 -6.07
CA SER A 97 -0.40 1.27 -7.21
C SER A 97 1.08 0.99 -6.99
N HIS A 98 1.85 1.98 -6.53
CA HIS A 98 3.27 1.80 -6.25
C HIS A 98 3.53 0.83 -5.09
N VAL A 99 2.83 0.99 -3.96
CA VAL A 99 2.97 0.09 -2.80
C VAL A 99 2.59 -1.33 -3.17
N LEU A 100 1.52 -1.54 -3.95
CA LEU A 100 1.08 -2.85 -4.40
C LEU A 100 2.12 -3.52 -5.31
N LEU A 101 2.64 -2.79 -6.31
CA LEU A 101 3.67 -3.30 -7.21
C LEU A 101 4.95 -3.68 -6.45
N PHE A 102 5.39 -2.82 -5.54
CA PHE A 102 6.58 -3.04 -4.73
C PHE A 102 6.42 -4.23 -3.77
N SER A 103 5.33 -4.28 -3.01
CA SER A 103 5.13 -5.29 -1.98
C SER A 103 5.09 -6.69 -2.57
N ASN A 104 4.37 -6.88 -3.68
CA ASN A 104 4.29 -8.18 -4.35
C ASN A 104 5.64 -8.61 -4.95
N LEU A 105 6.40 -7.67 -5.50
CA LEU A 105 7.75 -7.95 -5.97
C LEU A 105 8.68 -8.32 -4.80
N GLY A 106 8.58 -7.62 -3.67
CA GLY A 106 9.30 -7.89 -2.42
C GLY A 106 9.04 -9.28 -1.87
N MET A 107 7.79 -9.76 -1.91
CA MET A 107 7.43 -11.12 -1.50
C MET A 107 7.95 -12.19 -2.47
N LEU A 108 7.98 -11.90 -3.77
CA LEU A 108 8.47 -12.85 -4.78
C LEU A 108 9.98 -13.11 -4.63
N TYR A 109 10.75 -12.07 -4.33
CA TYR A 109 12.21 -12.11 -4.44
C TYR A 109 12.90 -13.14 -3.53
N PRO A 110 12.59 -13.25 -2.22
CA PRO A 110 13.14 -14.31 -1.38
C PRO A 110 12.89 -15.71 -1.93
N SER A 111 11.72 -15.94 -2.53
CA SER A 111 11.37 -17.25 -3.11
C SER A 111 12.18 -17.62 -4.36
N CYS A 112 12.91 -16.65 -4.94
CA CYS A 112 13.77 -16.81 -6.12
C CYS A 112 15.25 -16.95 -5.76
N LEU A 113 15.63 -16.77 -4.49
CA LEU A 113 17.01 -16.89 -4.03
C LEU A 113 17.32 -18.34 -3.57
N PRO A 114 18.54 -18.85 -3.84
CA PRO A 114 18.99 -20.09 -3.22
C PRO A 114 19.14 -19.90 -1.70
N ASN A 115 18.61 -20.84 -0.91
CA ASN A 115 18.58 -20.86 0.56
C ASN A 115 19.75 -20.09 1.20
N THR A 116 19.48 -18.85 1.57
CA THR A 116 20.30 -18.08 2.51
C THR A 116 19.56 -18.18 3.85
N GLN A 117 20.30 -18.55 4.90
CA GLN A 117 19.78 -18.95 6.21
C GLN A 117 18.57 -18.15 6.71
N GLU A 118 17.57 -18.87 7.24
CA GLU A 118 16.24 -18.42 7.69
C GLU A 118 16.24 -17.35 8.81
N ASP A 119 17.40 -16.97 9.36
CA ASP A 119 17.51 -16.10 10.55
C ASP A 119 17.91 -14.64 10.25
N THR A 120 18.11 -14.28 8.99
CA THR A 120 18.39 -12.89 8.62
C THR A 120 17.17 -12.34 7.92
N GLN A 121 16.63 -11.21 8.40
CA GLN A 121 15.60 -10.46 7.67
C GLN A 121 15.91 -10.51 6.17
N PRO A 122 14.91 -10.79 5.30
CA PRO A 122 15.16 -10.95 3.87
C PRO A 122 15.99 -9.74 3.43
N PRO A 123 17.23 -9.95 2.94
CA PRO A 123 18.09 -8.83 2.59
C PRO A 123 17.29 -7.98 1.62
N PHE A 124 17.11 -6.69 1.96
CA PHE A 124 16.43 -5.73 1.10
C PHE A 124 16.90 -6.00 -0.32
N PRO A 125 15.99 -6.37 -1.24
CA PRO A 125 16.45 -6.89 -2.49
C PRO A 125 17.25 -5.79 -3.19
N PRO A 126 18.29 -6.12 -3.98
CA PRO A 126 18.95 -5.20 -4.90
C PRO A 126 18.00 -4.89 -6.06
N PHE A 127 16.77 -4.51 -5.74
CA PHE A 127 15.80 -4.06 -6.69
C PHE A 127 16.19 -2.66 -7.17
N PRO A 128 15.75 -2.29 -8.37
CA PRO A 128 15.90 -0.94 -8.88
C PRO A 128 14.88 0.04 -8.27
N CYS A 129 14.39 -0.19 -7.05
CA CYS A 129 13.31 0.60 -6.44
C CYS A 129 13.76 1.37 -5.19
N GLY A 130 13.25 2.60 -5.07
CA GLY A 130 13.46 3.45 -3.90
C GLY A 130 12.65 2.94 -2.71
N VAL A 131 13.25 2.12 -1.85
CA VAL A 131 12.58 1.59 -0.64
C VAL A 131 11.98 2.71 0.21
N GLN A 132 12.72 3.81 0.37
CA GLN A 132 12.23 4.99 1.09
C GLN A 132 10.99 5.59 0.43
N GLU A 133 10.98 5.74 -0.90
CA GLU A 133 9.84 6.30 -1.63
C GLU A 133 8.59 5.43 -1.45
N MET A 134 8.73 4.09 -1.43
CA MET A 134 7.60 3.18 -1.24
C MET A 134 7.08 3.22 0.19
N HIS A 135 7.99 3.31 1.17
CA HIS A 135 7.62 3.52 2.57
C HIS A 135 6.87 4.85 2.73
N ASP A 136 7.38 5.93 2.15
CA ASP A 136 6.74 7.25 2.19
C ASP A 136 5.35 7.23 1.54
N MET A 137 5.17 6.48 0.44
CA MET A 137 3.85 6.30 -0.18
C MET A 137 2.88 5.51 0.70
N ALA A 138 3.34 4.45 1.37
CA ALA A 138 2.52 3.71 2.34
C ALA A 138 2.13 4.60 3.53
N VAL A 139 3.07 5.40 4.02
CA VAL A 139 2.84 6.42 5.05
C VAL A 139 1.87 7.49 4.58
N ASN A 140 1.92 7.91 3.31
CA ASN A 140 0.98 8.88 2.76
C ASN A 140 -0.45 8.32 2.70
N ILE A 141 -0.62 7.05 2.29
CA ILE A 141 -1.92 6.37 2.36
C ILE A 141 -2.44 6.41 3.79
N ALA A 142 -1.60 6.03 4.76
CA ALA A 142 -1.94 6.14 6.16
C ALA A 142 -2.36 7.58 6.51
N ARG A 143 -1.47 8.56 6.41
CA ARG A 143 -1.74 9.95 6.80
C ARG A 143 -2.97 10.56 6.11
N SER A 144 -3.42 10.03 4.98
CA SER A 144 -4.64 10.45 4.29
C SER A 144 -5.97 9.93 4.88
N VAL A 145 -5.97 8.85 5.66
CA VAL A 145 -7.21 8.20 6.12
C VAL A 145 -8.12 9.16 6.87
N GLU A 146 -7.56 10.00 7.74
CA GLU A 146 -8.31 11.01 8.51
C GLU A 146 -9.15 11.93 7.62
N TYR A 147 -8.66 12.27 6.42
CA TYR A 147 -9.40 13.09 5.47
C TYR A 147 -10.68 12.40 4.98
N PHE A 148 -10.59 11.14 4.60
CA PHE A 148 -11.70 10.42 3.96
C PHE A 148 -12.81 10.06 4.94
N ILE A 149 -12.47 9.78 6.19
CA ILE A 149 -13.40 9.34 7.22
C ILE A 149 -14.05 10.50 7.99
N GLN A 150 -13.94 11.73 7.49
CA GLN A 150 -14.64 12.88 8.08
C GLN A 150 -16.15 12.62 8.13
N PRO A 151 -16.88 13.11 9.15
CA PRO A 151 -18.30 12.79 9.34
C PRO A 151 -19.20 13.02 8.13
N LYS A 152 -18.86 14.00 7.29
CA LYS A 152 -19.65 14.34 6.08
C LYS A 152 -19.41 13.39 4.90
N THR A 153 -18.29 12.69 4.88
CA THR A 153 -17.85 11.86 3.74
C THR A 153 -17.63 10.40 4.12
N VAL A 154 -17.84 10.01 5.38
CA VAL A 154 -17.40 8.74 5.96
C VAL A 154 -17.81 7.49 5.16
N ALA A 155 -19.04 7.43 4.65
CA ALA A 155 -19.52 6.26 3.90
C ALA A 155 -18.77 6.10 2.56
N LEU A 156 -18.69 7.17 1.76
CA LEU A 156 -17.96 7.15 0.48
C LEU A 156 -16.46 7.03 0.71
N GLY A 157 -15.93 7.73 1.72
CA GLY A 157 -14.54 7.72 2.11
C GLY A 157 -14.07 6.33 2.50
N ALA A 158 -14.85 5.60 3.30
CA ALA A 158 -14.55 4.22 3.64
C ALA A 158 -14.42 3.33 2.41
N CYS A 159 -15.37 3.38 1.47
CA CYS A 159 -15.27 2.61 0.23
C CYS A 159 -13.98 2.91 -0.56
N VAL A 160 -13.56 4.17 -0.60
CA VAL A 160 -12.36 4.60 -1.32
C VAL A 160 -11.08 4.18 -0.59
N ILE A 161 -11.05 4.26 0.74
CA ILE A 161 -9.83 3.98 1.50
C ILE A 161 -9.63 2.50 1.84
N SER A 162 -10.67 1.65 1.83
CA SER A 162 -10.56 0.25 2.26
C SER A 162 -9.42 -0.49 1.57
N PHE A 163 -9.37 -0.45 0.23
CA PHE A 163 -8.32 -1.14 -0.52
C PHE A 163 -6.92 -0.51 -0.34
N PRO A 164 -6.72 0.82 -0.49
CA PRO A 164 -5.44 1.46 -0.17
C PRO A 164 -4.91 1.13 1.23
N THR A 165 -5.80 1.18 2.21
CA THR A 165 -5.49 0.92 3.62
C THR A 165 -5.10 -0.55 3.83
N ALA A 166 -5.75 -1.49 3.13
CA ALA A 166 -5.35 -2.90 3.06
C ALA A 166 -3.89 -3.06 2.64
N VAL A 167 -3.56 -2.44 1.51
CA VAL A 167 -2.26 -2.60 0.83
C VAL A 167 -1.15 -2.00 1.70
N ALA A 168 -1.36 -0.81 2.25
CA ALA A 168 -0.40 -0.18 3.14
C ALA A 168 -0.26 -0.92 4.48
N PHE A 169 -1.36 -1.44 5.04
CA PHE A 169 -1.31 -2.24 6.26
C PHE A 169 -0.53 -3.53 6.05
N GLY A 170 -0.84 -4.30 5.01
CA GLY A 170 -0.12 -5.53 4.66
C GLY A 170 1.36 -5.28 4.37
N TYR A 171 1.70 -4.16 3.75
CA TYR A 171 3.08 -3.72 3.59
C TYR A 171 3.78 -3.53 4.95
N PHE A 172 3.20 -2.75 5.86
CA PHE A 172 3.83 -2.52 7.17
C PHE A 172 3.92 -3.82 7.99
N GLU A 173 2.92 -4.69 7.90
CA GLU A 173 2.87 -5.94 8.63
C GLU A 173 3.96 -6.90 8.15
N TYR A 174 4.06 -7.09 6.83
CA TYR A 174 5.07 -7.96 6.23
C TYR A 174 6.51 -7.54 6.58
N PHE A 175 6.77 -6.22 6.61
CA PHE A 175 8.10 -5.69 6.96
C PHE A 175 8.29 -5.42 8.46
N ASN A 176 7.31 -5.77 9.31
CA ASN A 176 7.32 -5.55 10.76
C ASN A 176 7.64 -4.09 11.15
N LEU A 177 6.92 -3.15 10.53
CA LEU A 177 7.11 -1.71 10.69
C LEU A 177 6.17 -1.14 11.77
N PRO A 178 6.61 -0.13 12.54
CA PRO A 178 5.83 0.42 13.67
C PRO A 178 4.50 1.06 13.25
N GLU A 179 4.37 1.50 12.00
CA GLU A 179 3.17 2.13 11.44
C GLU A 179 1.95 1.19 11.42
N CYS A 180 2.13 -0.12 11.59
CA CYS A 180 1.03 -1.08 11.79
C CYS A 180 0.10 -0.68 12.95
N ASP A 181 0.66 -0.18 14.06
CA ASP A 181 -0.12 0.17 15.24
C ASP A 181 -1.12 1.29 14.96
N TRP A 182 -0.80 2.16 14.01
CA TRP A 182 -1.65 3.27 13.61
C TRP A 182 -2.88 2.79 12.81
N PHE A 183 -2.70 1.86 11.87
CA PHE A 183 -3.84 1.27 11.14
C PHE A 183 -4.79 0.52 12.08
N ARG A 184 -4.26 -0.22 13.07
CA ARG A 184 -5.08 -0.90 14.10
C ARG A 184 -5.99 0.09 14.84
N GLN A 185 -5.47 1.28 15.16
CA GLN A 185 -6.25 2.32 15.84
C GLN A 185 -7.32 2.94 14.93
N ILE A 186 -7.03 3.09 13.64
CA ILE A 186 -7.99 3.58 12.66
C ILE A 186 -9.10 2.58 12.39
N PHE A 187 -8.78 1.30 12.25
CA PHE A 187 -9.79 0.26 12.12
C PHE A 187 -10.72 0.23 13.34
N ALA A 188 -10.16 0.39 14.55
CA ALA A 188 -10.95 0.53 15.77
C ALA A 188 -11.85 1.78 15.75
N TYR A 189 -11.44 2.87 15.09
CA TYR A 189 -12.25 4.07 14.92
C TYR A 189 -13.36 3.87 13.88
N THR A 190 -13.05 3.37 12.68
CA THR A 190 -14.05 3.17 11.62
C THR A 190 -15.15 2.20 12.06
N ARG A 191 -14.80 1.19 12.87
CA ARG A 191 -15.76 0.27 13.49
C ARG A 191 -16.84 1.00 14.32
N LYS A 192 -16.51 2.12 14.97
CA LYS A 192 -17.48 2.94 15.72
C LYS A 192 -18.55 3.59 14.83
N PHE A 193 -18.30 3.72 13.53
CA PHE A 193 -19.26 4.23 12.55
C PHE A 193 -19.96 3.12 11.78
N GLY A 194 -19.87 1.87 12.24
CA GLY A 194 -20.43 0.70 11.56
C GLY A 194 -19.67 0.30 10.30
N ILE A 195 -18.43 0.78 10.15
CA ILE A 195 -17.56 0.47 9.01
C ILE A 195 -16.44 -0.42 9.51
N ASP A 196 -16.65 -1.74 9.39
CA ASP A 196 -15.65 -2.72 9.79
C ASP A 196 -14.66 -2.97 8.66
N VAL A 197 -13.72 -2.03 8.49
CA VAL A 197 -12.63 -2.21 7.54
C VAL A 197 -11.76 -3.38 7.95
N GLY A 198 -11.57 -3.64 9.27
CA GLY A 198 -10.81 -4.79 9.76
C GLY A 198 -11.42 -6.12 9.32
N ASP A 199 -12.70 -6.33 9.62
CA ASP A 199 -13.40 -7.56 9.25
C ASP A 199 -13.52 -7.70 7.71
N PHE A 200 -13.65 -6.58 6.99
CA PHE A 200 -13.58 -6.60 5.52
C PHE A 200 -12.22 -7.10 5.02
N LEU A 201 -11.12 -6.61 5.59
CA LEU A 201 -9.78 -7.06 5.22
C LEU A 201 -9.52 -8.53 5.57
N GLU A 202 -10.04 -9.00 6.71
CA GLU A 202 -9.98 -10.42 7.09
C GLU A 202 -10.85 -11.31 6.19
N ALA A 203 -11.98 -10.80 5.69
CA ALA A 203 -12.89 -11.52 4.78
C ALA A 203 -12.41 -11.52 3.32
N MET A 204 -11.66 -10.51 2.89
CA MET A 204 -11.21 -10.34 1.48
C MET A 204 -10.49 -11.56 0.88
N PRO A 205 -9.57 -12.25 1.58
CA PRO A 205 -8.95 -13.48 1.08
C PRO A 205 -9.98 -14.60 0.81
N SER A 206 -11.02 -14.69 1.64
CA SER A 206 -12.05 -15.74 1.54
C SER A 206 -13.06 -15.53 0.41
N GLU A 207 -13.30 -14.29 -0.01
CA GLU A 207 -14.32 -13.97 -1.02
C GLU A 207 -13.79 -13.77 -2.44
N THR A 208 -12.50 -13.48 -2.61
CA THR A 208 -11.96 -13.07 -3.93
C THR A 208 -11.18 -14.15 -4.70
N ASN A 209 -10.96 -15.34 -4.14
CA ASN A 209 -9.99 -16.32 -4.66
C ASN A 209 -8.61 -15.68 -4.97
N LEU A 210 -8.33 -14.53 -4.38
CA LEU A 210 -7.02 -13.91 -4.36
C LEU A 210 -6.35 -14.45 -3.11
N GLU A 211 -5.33 -15.27 -3.30
CA GLU A 211 -4.40 -15.59 -2.23
C GLU A 211 -3.60 -14.32 -1.91
N PHE A 212 -4.21 -13.44 -1.11
CA PHE A 212 -3.40 -12.55 -0.31
C PHE A 212 -2.70 -13.42 0.70
N VAL A 213 -1.37 -13.46 0.64
CA VAL A 213 -0.56 -14.08 1.69
C VAL A 213 -0.72 -13.21 2.93
N MET A 214 -1.77 -13.48 3.69
CA MET A 214 -1.86 -13.13 5.09
C MET A 214 -0.87 -14.06 5.80
N CYS A 215 0.09 -13.49 6.53
CA CYS A 215 0.93 -14.26 7.43
C CYS A 215 0.16 -14.61 8.71
#